data_AF-D6A925-F1
#
_entry.id   AF-D6A925-F1
#
_cell.length_a   1.000
_cell.length_b   1.000
_cell.length_c   1.000
_cell.angle_alpha   90.00
_cell.angle_beta   90.00
_cell.angle_gamma   90.00
#
_symmetry.space_group_name_H-M   'P 1'
#
loop_
_entity.id
_entity.type
_entity.pdbx_description
1 polymer ?
#
loop_
_entity_poly.entity_id
_entity_poly.type
_entity_poly.pdbx_seq_one_letter_code
_entity_poly.pdbx_strand_id
1 'polypeptide(L)' 'MDAADLTQVALIGDTGAASAAFQTAALLAHAEDDRTVAGKVGLVTSVDRTGTVGCALLRLR' A
#
# COMPACT_ATOMS: atom_id res chain seq x y z
N MET A 1 1.73 15.23 3.08
CA MET A 1 1.33 14.22 2.10
C MET A 1 -0.16 14.01 2.23
N ASP A 2 -0.89 14.16 1.14
CA ASP A 2 -2.28 13.71 1.08
C ASP A 2 -2.30 12.18 0.85
N ALA A 3 -3.38 11.48 1.18
CA ALA A 3 -3.53 10.05 0.88
C ALA A 3 -3.41 9.78 -0.64
N ALA A 4 -3.71 10.79 -1.47
CA ALA A 4 -3.47 10.78 -2.90
C ALA A 4 -1.99 10.63 -3.29
N ASP A 5 -1.05 11.16 -2.49
CA ASP A 5 0.40 11.04 -2.73
C ASP A 5 0.91 9.60 -2.54
N LEU A 6 0.10 8.72 -1.94
CA LEU A 6 0.42 7.30 -1.74
C LEU A 6 -0.14 6.39 -2.85
N THR A 7 -0.83 6.94 -3.86
CA THR A 7 -1.44 6.12 -4.91
C THR A 7 -0.39 5.72 -5.96
N GLN A 8 0.06 4.45 -5.93
CA GLN A 8 1.11 3.98 -6.85
C GLN A 8 0.76 4.21 -8.33
N VAL A 9 -0.54 4.17 -8.67
CA VAL A 9 -1.02 4.34 -10.04
C VAL A 9 -0.66 5.71 -10.64
N ALA A 10 -0.60 6.76 -9.81
CA ALA A 10 -0.24 8.10 -10.26
C ALA A 10 1.27 8.23 -10.54
N LEU A 11 2.10 7.37 -9.93
CA LEU A 11 3.57 7.43 -10.03
C LEU A 11 4.13 6.49 -11.09
N ILE A 12 3.64 5.25 -11.13
CA ILE A 12 4.21 4.16 -11.95
C ILE A 12 3.16 3.43 -12.80
N GLY A 13 1.91 3.90 -12.79
CA GLY A 13 0.81 3.27 -13.53
C GLY A 13 0.33 1.95 -12.90
N ASP A 14 -0.45 1.19 -13.68
CA ASP A 14 -0.91 -0.15 -13.29
C ASP A 14 0.20 -1.17 -13.53
N THR A 15 0.74 -1.72 -12.44
CA THR A 15 1.81 -2.74 -12.48
C THR A 15 1.29 -4.17 -12.51
N GLY A 16 -0.04 -4.35 -12.69
CA GLY A 16 -0.69 -5.65 -12.74
C GLY A 16 -0.52 -6.43 -11.43
N ALA A 17 -0.01 -7.65 -11.53
CA ALA A 17 0.20 -8.54 -10.38
C ALA A 17 1.15 -7.96 -9.33
N ALA A 18 2.04 -7.03 -9.71
CA ALA A 18 2.98 -6.40 -8.79
C ALA A 18 2.37 -5.25 -7.97
N SER A 19 1.14 -4.82 -8.26
CA SER A 19 0.53 -3.63 -7.64
C SER A 19 0.41 -3.76 -6.13
N ALA A 20 0.05 -4.95 -5.62
CA ALA A 20 -0.01 -5.22 -4.18
C ALA A 20 1.37 -5.11 -3.49
N ALA A 21 2.45 -5.48 -4.19
CA ALA A 21 3.80 -5.38 -3.65
C ALA A 21 4.25 -3.91 -3.54
N PHE A 22 3.98 -3.09 -4.57
CA PHE A 22 4.26 -1.65 -4.52
C PHE A 22 3.43 -0.93 -3.47
N GLN A 23 2.14 -1.28 -3.32
CA GLN A 23 1.29 -0.78 -2.24
C GLN A 23 1.87 -1.11 -0.86
N THR A 24 2.34 -2.33 -0.67
CA THR A 24 2.96 -2.75 0.58
C THR A 24 4.25 -1.98 0.85
N ALA A 25 5.11 -1.81 -0.16
CA ALA A 25 6.35 -1.05 -0.05
C ALA A 25 6.07 0.43 0.29
N ALA A 26 5.08 1.05 -0.36
CA ALA A 26 4.68 2.43 -0.10
C ALA A 26 4.15 2.61 1.33
N LEU A 27 3.31 1.68 1.81
CA LEU A 27 2.81 1.68 3.18
C LEU A 27 3.94 1.58 4.21
N LEU A 28 4.89 0.67 4.00
CA LEU A 28 6.04 0.49 4.89
C LEU A 28 6.96 1.72 4.87
N ALA A 29 7.25 2.28 3.70
CA ALA A 29 8.05 3.49 3.57
C ALA A 29 7.39 4.69 4.25
N HIS A 30 6.07 4.83 4.12
CA HIS A 30 5.31 5.87 4.82
C HIS A 30 5.34 5.69 6.34
N ALA A 31 5.25 4.45 6.83
CA ALA A 31 5.32 4.15 8.25
C ALA A 31 6.69 4.47 8.87
N GLU A 32 7.78 4.29 8.12
CA GLU A 32 9.13 4.68 8.54
C GLU A 32 9.27 6.22 8.66
N ASP A 33 8.60 6.98 7.80
CA ASP A 33 8.67 8.45 7.80
C ASP A 33 7.75 9.11 8.85
N ASP A 34 6.68 8.42 9.27
CA ASP A 34 5.70 8.92 10.25
C ASP A 34 5.64 8.09 11.54
N ARG A 35 6.37 8.54 12.57
CA ARG A 35 6.34 7.90 13.90
C ARG A 35 4.97 7.87 14.58
N THR A 36 3.98 8.65 14.13
CA THR A 36 2.63 8.65 14.70
C THR A 36 1.82 7.41 14.31
N VAL A 37 2.29 6.61 13.35
CA VAL A 37 1.62 5.36 12.95
C VAL A 37 2.19 4.10 13.61
N ALA A 38 3.23 4.23 14.43
CA ALA A 38 3.79 3.13 15.21
C ALA A 38 2.71 2.42 16.04
N GLY A 39 2.67 1.09 15.96
CA GLY A 39 1.68 0.26 16.65
C GLY A 39 0.29 0.21 15.99
N LYS A 40 0.02 1.01 14.96
CA LYS A 40 -1.22 0.92 14.16
C LYS A 40 -1.16 -0.25 13.18
N VAL A 41 -2.31 -0.56 12.58
CA VAL A 41 -2.45 -1.55 11.51
C VAL A 41 -2.62 -0.83 10.17
N GLY A 42 -1.76 -1.15 9.21
CA GLY A 42 -1.94 -0.79 7.81
C GLY A 42 -2.69 -1.87 7.05
N LEU A 43 -3.54 -1.44 6.11
CA LEU A 43 -4.34 -2.31 5.25
C LEU A 43 -3.92 -2.11 3.79
N VAL A 44 -3.60 -3.20 3.10
CA VAL A 44 -3.42 -3.23 1.65
C VAL A 44 -4.54 -4.06 1.05
N THR A 45 -5.23 -3.50 0.06
CA THR A 45 -6.22 -4.22 -0.76
C THR A 45 -5.86 -4.11 -2.23
N SER A 46 -5.99 -5.20 -2.97
CA SER A 46 -5.73 -5.25 -4.40
C SER A 46 -6.77 -6.10 -5.10
N VAL A 47 -7.07 -5.76 -6.36
CA VAL A 47 -7.93 -6.56 -7.24
C VAL A 47 -7.15 -6.85 -8.51
N ASP A 48 -7.05 -8.11 -8.91
CA ASP A 48 -6.44 -8.47 -10.19
C ASP A 48 -7.43 -8.35 -11.36
N ARG A 49 -6.94 -8.52 -12.58
CA ARG A 49 -7.76 -8.40 -13.81
C ARG A 49 -8.88 -9.45 -13.90
N THR A 50 -8.72 -10.58 -13.23
CA THR A 50 -9.74 -11.64 -13.18
C THR A 50 -10.78 -11.42 -12.07
N GLY A 51 -10.63 -10.35 -11.28
CA GLY A 51 -11.52 -10.01 -10.19
C GLY A 51 -11.14 -10.67 -8.85
N THR A 52 -9.97 -11.32 -8.75
CA THR A 52 -9.49 -11.84 -7.46
C THR A 52 -9.17 -10.68 -6.53
N VAL A 53 -9.68 -10.73 -5.31
CA VAL A 53 -9.41 -9.72 -4.28
C VAL A 53 -8.37 -10.26 -3.30
N GLY A 54 -7.31 -9.49 -3.11
CA GLY A 54 -6.29 -9.71 -2.08
C GLY A 54 -6.39 -8.67 -0.97
N CYS A 55 -6.10 -9.09 0.25
CA CYS A 55 -6.07 -8.23 1.43
C CYS A 55 -4.89 -8.64 2.34
N ALA A 56 -4.14 -7.66 2.83
CA ALA A 56 -3.08 -7.87 3.81
C ALA A 56 -3.18 -6.83 4.93
N LEU A 57 -3.03 -7.29 6.17
CA LEU A 57 -2.93 -6.46 7.36
C LEU A 57 -1.50 -6.51 7.88
N LEU A 58 -0.89 -5.35 8.07
CA LEU A 58 0.48 -5.23 8.57
C LEU A 58 0.48 -4.41 9.86
N ARG A 59 1.12 -4.93 10.92
CA ARG A 59 1.40 -4.13 12.10
C ARG A 59 2.60 -3.23 11.81
N LEU A 60 2.39 -1.92 11.89
CA LEU A 60 3.41 -0.91 11.67
C LEU A 60 4.23 -0.73 12.94
N ARG A 61 5.55 -0.59 12.79
CA ARG A 61 6.49 -0.45 13.91
C ARG A 61 6.88 0.99 14.12
#